data_AF-A0A5A7U0K8-F1
#
_entry.id   AF-A0A5A7U0K8-F1
#
_cell.length_a   1.000
_cell.length_b   1.000
_cell.length_c   1.000
_cell.angle_alpha   90.00
_cell.angle_beta   90.00
_cell.angle_gamma   90.00
#
_symmetry.space_group_name_H-M   'P 1'
#
loop_
_entity.id
_entity.type
_entity.pdbx_description
1 polymer ?
#
loop_
_entity_poly.entity_id
_entity_poly.type
_entity_poly.pdbx_seq_one_letter_code
_entity_poly.pdbx_strand_id
1 'polypeptide(L)'
;MVLLAVLRLYEELIKRPVPITSNCNDQRWKCFENCLGTLDGTYIKVNVPAGDRPTFRTRKGEIATNVLGVCDTKGDFVYVLAGWEGSAADSRILCDAISRENGLQVPKGISCL
;
A
#
# COMPACT_ATOMS: atom_id res chain seq x y z
N MET A 1 -9.20 12.14 12.98
CA MET A 1 -8.00 12.36 13.81
C MET A 1 -6.82 11.52 13.34
N VAL A 2 -6.90 10.18 13.33
CA VAL A 2 -5.75 9.31 12.95
C VAL A 2 -5.35 9.47 11.48
N LEU A 3 -6.29 9.39 10.52
CA LEU A 3 -5.97 9.54 9.09
C LEU A 3 -5.33 10.91 8.78
N LEU A 4 -5.79 11.98 9.43
CA LEU A 4 -5.21 13.32 9.25
C LEU A 4 -3.78 13.41 9.80
N ALA A 5 -3.48 12.74 10.91
CA ALA A 5 -2.13 12.68 11.45
C ALA A 5 -1.18 11.88 10.53
N VAL A 6 -1.65 10.74 10.00
CA VAL A 6 -0.91 9.94 9.01
C VAL A 6 -0.64 10.75 7.74
N LEU A 7 -1.64 11.51 7.25
CA LEU A 7 -1.46 12.38 6.09
C LEU A 7 -0.47 13.52 6.35
N ARG A 8 -0.45 14.08 7.57
CA ARG A 8 0.49 15.16 7.93
C ARG A 8 1.93 14.68 8.07
N LEU A 9 2.13 13.43 8.49
CA LEU A 9 3.46 12.82 8.63
C LEU A 9 3.88 12.06 7.37
N TYR A 10 3.07 12.09 6.31
CA TYR A 10 3.31 11.33 5.09
C TYR A 10 4.71 11.60 4.51
N GLU A 11 5.14 12.86 4.43
CA GLU A 11 6.47 13.19 3.91
C GLU A 11 7.63 12.74 4.80
N GLU A 12 7.41 12.54 6.10
CA GLU A 12 8.43 12.05 7.03
C GLU A 12 8.52 10.51 7.01
N LEU A 13 7.36 9.86 6.86
CA LEU A 13 7.19 8.41 6.92
C LEU A 13 7.48 7.73 5.59
N ILE A 14 7.28 8.42 4.46
CA ILE A 14 7.45 7.86 3.13
C ILE A 14 8.87 8.11 2.63
N LYS A 15 9.63 7.04 2.46
CA LYS A 15 10.96 7.07 1.88
C LYS A 15 10.91 6.99 0.37
N ARG A 16 11.94 7.52 -0.28
CA ARG A 16 12.12 7.36 -1.72
C ARG A 16 12.31 5.86 -2.03
N PRO A 17 11.52 5.28 -2.94
CA PRO A 17 11.68 3.88 -3.31
C PRO A 17 13.03 3.66 -4.00
N VAL A 18 13.74 2.61 -3.57
CA VAL A 18 14.97 2.14 -4.20
C VAL A 18 14.77 0.67 -4.59
N PRO A 19 14.82 0.34 -5.89
CA PRO A 19 14.71 -1.05 -6.33
C PRO A 19 15.85 -1.91 -5.79
N ILE A 20 15.56 -3.18 -5.54
CA ILE A 20 16.57 -4.17 -5.20
C ILE A 20 17.50 -4.34 -6.40
N THR A 21 18.79 -4.13 -6.17
CA THR A 21 19.83 -4.26 -7.20
C THR A 21 20.27 -5.72 -7.38
N SER A 22 20.78 -6.08 -8.56
CA SER A 22 21.42 -7.38 -8.85
C SER A 22 22.52 -7.77 -7.86
N ASN A 23 23.23 -6.79 -7.29
CA ASN A 23 24.29 -6.99 -6.30
C ASN A 23 23.77 -7.07 -4.85
N CYS A 24 22.47 -7.31 -4.63
CA CYS A 24 21.92 -7.46 -3.29
C CYS A 24 22.54 -8.69 -2.59
N ASN A 25 23.29 -8.42 -1.51
CA ASN A 25 23.93 -9.45 -0.69
C ASN A 25 22.96 -10.12 0.29
N ASP A 26 21.79 -9.54 0.52
CA ASP A 26 20.76 -10.15 1.36
C ASP A 26 20.08 -11.29 0.61
N GLN A 27 20.30 -12.52 1.09
CA GLN A 27 19.77 -13.74 0.50
C GLN A 27 18.24 -13.77 0.48
N ARG A 28 17.56 -13.03 1.37
CA ARG A 28 16.10 -12.89 1.37
C ARG A 28 15.58 -12.13 0.15
N TRP A 29 16.34 -11.13 -0.31
CA TRP A 29 15.92 -10.18 -1.34
C TRP A 29 16.57 -10.43 -2.69
N LYS A 30 17.63 -11.25 -2.75
CA LYS A 30 18.42 -11.51 -3.96
C LYS A 30 17.61 -12.01 -5.16
N CYS A 31 16.54 -12.78 -4.95
CA CYS A 31 15.67 -13.27 -6.02
C CYS A 31 14.60 -12.26 -6.48
N PHE A 32 14.51 -11.10 -5.81
CA PHE A 32 13.55 -10.04 -6.08
C PHE A 32 14.22 -8.83 -6.74
N GLU A 33 15.18 -9.07 -7.64
CA GLU A 33 15.83 -8.00 -8.40
C GLU A 33 14.78 -7.10 -9.10
N ASN A 34 15.00 -5.79 -9.09
CA ASN A 34 14.09 -4.75 -9.59
C ASN A 34 12.77 -4.59 -8.81
N CYS A 35 12.51 -5.38 -7.77
CA CYS A 35 11.35 -5.15 -6.91
C CYS A 35 11.62 -3.95 -5.98
N LEU A 36 10.56 -3.18 -5.70
CA LEU A 36 10.62 -2.07 -4.74
C LEU A 36 10.54 -2.53 -3.29
N GLY A 37 9.98 -3.72 -3.06
CA GLY A 37 9.80 -4.32 -1.76
C GLY A 37 8.49 -5.10 -1.70
N THR A 38 7.81 -5.04 -0.56
CA THR A 38 6.60 -5.82 -0.30
C THR A 38 5.35 -4.96 -0.30
N LEU A 39 4.28 -5.47 -0.89
CA LEU A 39 2.97 -4.84 -0.93
C LEU A 39 1.98 -5.67 -0.11
N ASP A 40 1.18 -5.01 0.72
CA ASP A 40 0.09 -5.66 1.45
C ASP A 40 -1.07 -4.67 1.72
N GLY A 41 -2.28 -5.22 1.84
CA GLY A 41 -3.48 -4.48 2.21
C GLY A 41 -3.75 -4.61 3.71
N THR A 42 -4.03 -3.50 4.39
CA THR A 42 -4.39 -3.49 5.81
C THR A 42 -5.71 -2.77 6.06
N TYR A 43 -6.47 -3.25 7.04
CA TYR A 43 -7.78 -2.69 7.38
C TYR A 43 -7.70 -1.81 8.62
N ILE A 44 -8.10 -0.54 8.47
CA ILE A 44 -8.22 0.39 9.59
C ILE A 44 -9.69 0.60 9.90
N LYS A 45 -10.09 0.33 11.14
CA LYS A 45 -11.48 0.54 11.59
C LYS A 45 -11.90 1.99 11.44
N VAL A 46 -13.09 2.19 10.89
CA VAL A 46 -13.67 3.53 10.69
C VAL A 46 -15.11 3.55 11.15
N ASN A 47 -15.60 4.76 11.45
CA ASN A 47 -17.02 5.00 11.66
C ASN A 47 -17.56 5.78 10.45
N VAL A 48 -18.60 5.24 9.83
CA VAL A 48 -19.25 5.82 8.65
C VAL A 48 -20.76 5.85 8.87
N PRO A 49 -21.49 6.76 8.18
CA PRO A 49 -22.95 6.79 8.21
C PRO A 49 -23.57 5.43 7.89
N ALA A 50 -24.76 5.17 8.42
CA ALA A 50 -25.42 3.87 8.28
C ALA A 50 -25.60 3.43 6.81
N GLY A 51 -25.84 4.38 5.90
CA GLY A 51 -25.98 4.11 4.46
C GLY A 51 -24.70 3.61 3.80
N ASP A 52 -23.53 3.98 4.31
CA ASP A 52 -22.23 3.64 3.71
C ASP A 52 -21.62 2.36 4.31
N ARG A 53 -22.11 1.93 5.49
CA ARG A 53 -21.62 0.73 6.18
C ARG A 53 -21.53 -0.53 5.30
N PRO A 54 -22.49 -0.83 4.40
CA PRO A 54 -22.39 -2.00 3.53
C PRO A 54 -21.11 -1.97 2.66
N THR A 55 -20.72 -0.80 2.17
CA THR A 55 -19.55 -0.62 1.29
C THR A 55 -18.25 -0.76 2.06
N PHE A 56 -18.19 -0.23 3.29
CA PHE A 56 -17.01 -0.30 4.16
C PHE A 56 -16.91 -1.62 4.94
N ARG A 57 -17.82 -2.58 4.71
CA ARG A 57 -17.82 -3.86 5.41
C ARG A 57 -16.76 -4.79 4.83
N THR A 58 -15.85 -5.25 5.67
CA THR A 58 -14.84 -6.25 5.30
C THR A 58 -15.44 -7.65 5.21
N ARG A 59 -14.71 -8.60 4.62
CA ARG A 59 -15.07 -10.03 4.63
C ARG A 59 -15.28 -10.59 6.05
N LYS A 60 -14.59 -10.04 7.05
CA LYS A 60 -14.73 -10.41 8.48
C LYS A 60 -15.91 -9.72 9.17
N GLY A 61 -16.66 -8.89 8.45
CA GLY A 61 -17.84 -8.20 8.95
C GLY A 61 -17.55 -6.91 9.73
N GLU A 62 -16.29 -6.46 9.76
CA GLU A 62 -15.91 -5.21 10.41
C GLU A 62 -16.13 -4.01 9.48
N ILE A 63 -16.38 -2.83 10.05
CA ILE A 63 -16.45 -1.58 9.28
C ILE A 63 -15.06 -0.95 9.26
N ALA A 64 -14.41 -0.99 8.10
CA ALA A 64 -13.03 -0.55 7.93
C ALA A 64 -12.78 0.06 6.55
N THR A 65 -11.74 0.89 6.45
CA THR A 65 -11.14 1.28 5.16
C THR A 65 -9.96 0.37 4.86
N ASN A 66 -9.79 -0.01 3.60
CA ASN A 66 -8.60 -0.71 3.13
C ASN A 66 -7.50 0.33 2.84
N VAL A 67 -6.29 0.04 3.32
CA VAL A 67 -5.08 0.83 3.12
C VAL A 67 -4.04 -0.08 2.50
N LEU A 68 -3.64 0.24 1.28
CA LEU A 68 -2.54 -0.42 0.60
C LEU A 68 -1.22 0.21 1.05
N GLY A 69 -0.29 -0.60 1.53
CA GLY A 69 1.06 -0.19 1.88
C GLY A 69 2.09 -0.89 1.02
N VAL A 70 3.15 -0.17 0.64
CA VAL A 70 4.37 -0.75 0.08
C VAL A 70 5.52 -0.37 0.99
N CYS A 71 6.30 -1.37 1.41
CA CYS A 71 7.50 -1.18 2.22
C CYS A 71 8.73 -1.66 1.46
N ASP A 72 9.86 -0.99 1.69
CA ASP A 72 11.15 -1.42 1.17
C ASP A 72 11.71 -2.65 1.92
N THR A 73 12.92 -3.08 1.56
CA THR A 73 13.59 -4.22 2.20
C THR A 73 13.93 -4.02 3.68
N LYS A 74 13.92 -2.76 4.17
CA LYS A 74 14.17 -2.39 5.57
C LYS A 74 12.87 -2.29 6.38
N GLY A 75 11.72 -2.33 5.70
CA GLY A 75 10.40 -2.17 6.30
C GLY A 75 9.92 -0.72 6.36
N ASP A 76 10.66 0.22 5.76
CA ASP A 76 10.22 1.61 5.65
C ASP A 76 9.14 1.73 4.58
N PHE A 77 8.08 2.49 4.84
CA PHE A 77 7.05 2.74 3.84
C PHE A 77 7.60 3.56 2.68
N VAL A 78 7.35 3.12 1.45
CA VAL A 78 7.68 3.85 0.22
C VAL A 78 6.45 4.31 -0.54
N TYR A 79 5.28 3.76 -0.20
CA TYR A 79 3.99 4.18 -0.71
C TYR A 79 2.87 3.77 0.24
N VAL A 80 1.89 4.64 0.44
CA VAL A 80 0.67 4.34 1.20
C VAL A 80 -0.52 4.94 0.46
N LEU A 81 -1.52 4.10 0.19
CA LEU A 81 -2.80 4.49 -0.39
C LEU A 81 -3.94 4.11 0.56
N ALA A 82 -4.54 5.11 1.19
CA ALA A 82 -5.66 4.94 2.10
C ALA A 82 -6.98 5.42 1.48
N GLY A 83 -8.10 5.08 2.13
CA GLY A 83 -9.42 5.61 1.80
C GLY A 83 -10.27 4.69 0.91
N TRP A 84 -9.77 3.49 0.60
CA TRP A 84 -10.53 2.50 -0.14
C TRP A 84 -11.58 1.81 0.74
N GLU A 85 -12.66 1.35 0.13
CA GLU A 85 -13.74 0.72 0.88
C GLU A 85 -13.28 -0.64 1.43
N GLY A 86 -13.76 -1.03 2.62
CA GLY A 86 -13.39 -2.30 3.24
C GLY A 86 -13.80 -3.55 2.43
N SER A 87 -14.66 -3.41 1.43
CA SER A 87 -15.05 -4.47 0.49
C SER A 87 -14.21 -4.50 -0.79
N ALA A 88 -13.35 -3.50 -1.03
CA ALA A 88 -12.55 -3.41 -2.24
C ALA A 88 -11.48 -4.52 -2.27
N ALA A 89 -11.35 -5.17 -3.43
CA ALA A 89 -10.29 -6.14 -3.67
C ALA A 89 -8.94 -5.46 -3.84
N ASP A 90 -7.87 -6.07 -3.30
CA ASP A 90 -6.52 -5.48 -3.33
C ASP A 90 -6.02 -5.22 -4.76
N SER A 91 -6.42 -6.05 -5.74
CA SER A 91 -6.10 -5.82 -7.16
C SER A 91 -6.70 -4.53 -7.71
N ARG A 92 -7.91 -4.16 -7.28
CA ARG A 92 -8.56 -2.90 -7.68
C ARG A 92 -7.79 -1.70 -7.10
N ILE A 93 -7.38 -1.81 -5.85
CA ILE A 93 -6.63 -0.78 -5.14
C ILE A 93 -5.24 -0.60 -5.75
N LEU A 94 -4.59 -1.71 -6.13
CA LEU A 94 -3.31 -1.69 -6.84
C LEU A 94 -3.42 -1.04 -8.23
N CYS A 95 -4.43 -1.39 -9.01
CA CYS A 95 -4.67 -0.74 -10.30
C CYS A 95 -4.86 0.77 -10.15
N ASP A 96 -5.63 1.20 -9.15
CA ASP A 96 -5.76 2.63 -8.83
C ASP A 96 -4.41 3.24 -8.46
N ALA A 97 -3.67 2.60 -7.55
CA ALA A 97 -2.35 3.08 -7.12
C ALA A 97 -1.40 3.32 -8.29
N ILE A 98 -1.39 2.45 -9.30
CA ILE A 98 -0.51 2.56 -10.48
C ILE A 98 -1.02 3.64 -11.46
N SER A 99 -2.34 3.82 -11.59
CA SER A 99 -2.94 4.72 -12.58
C SER A 99 -2.95 6.21 -12.18
N ARG A 100 -2.70 6.53 -10.91
CA ARG A 100 -2.67 7.91 -10.41
C ARG A 100 -1.44 8.68 -10.89
N GLU A 101 -1.59 9.98 -11.12
CA GLU A 101 -0.50 10.87 -11.56
C GLU A 101 0.70 10.86 -10.59
N ASN A 102 0.43 10.89 -9.28
CA ASN A 102 1.44 10.72 -8.22
C ASN A 102 1.37 9.31 -7.61
N GLY A 103 1.04 8.31 -8.43
CA GLY A 103 0.82 6.93 -8.05
C GLY A 103 2.11 6.13 -7.83
N LEU A 104 1.93 4.86 -7.47
CA LEU A 104 3.01 3.90 -7.27
C LEU A 104 3.80 3.72 -8.57
N GLN A 105 5.08 4.09 -8.55
CA GLN A 105 5.96 4.01 -9.71
C GLN A 105 6.62 2.63 -9.79
N VAL A 106 6.10 1.74 -10.63
CA VAL A 106 6.63 0.36 -10.75
C VAL A 106 7.76 0.31 -11.80
N PRO A 107 8.97 -0.19 -11.46
CA PRO A 107 10.05 -0.37 -12.42
C PRO A 107 9.65 -1.26 -13.60
N LYS A 108 10.03 -0.88 -14.82
CA LYS A 108 9.78 -1.68 -16.02
C LYS A 108 10.87 -2.75 -16.16
N GLY A 109 10.49 -4.03 -16.01
CA GLY A 109 11.38 -5.18 -16.21
C GLY A 109 11.26 -6.19 -15.07
N ILE A 110 10.61 -7.33 -15.37
CA ILE A 110 10.22 -8.43 -14.45
C ILE A 110 9.50 -7.91 -13.21
N SER A 111 8.23 -7.59 -13.41
CA SER A 111 7.27 -7.23 -12.37
C SER A 111 6.95 -8.47 -11.54
N CYS A 112 7.41 -8.53 -10.29
CA CYS A 112 6.66 -9.23 -9.25
C CYS A 112 5.52 -8.31 -8.79
N LEU A 113 4.41 -8.31 -9.53
CA LEU A 113 3.10 -7.86 -9.07
C LEU A 113 2.12 -9.00 -9.29
#